data_AF-A0A5N9G4E8-F1
#
_entry.id   AF-A0A5N9G4E8-F1
#
_cell.length_a   1.000
_cell.length_b   1.000
_cell.length_c   1.000
_cell.angle_alpha   90.00
_cell.angle_beta   90.00
_cell.angle_gamma   90.00
#
_symmetry.space_group_name_H-M   'P 1'
#
loop_
_entity.id
_entity.type
_entity.pdbx_description
1 polymer ?
#
loop_
_entity_poly.entity_id
_entity_poly.type
_entity_poly.pdbx_seq_one_letter_code
_entity_poly.pdbx_strand_id
1 'polypeptide(L)'
;MSIGVIVPPIAISADEYQTHVERWAKMSRSGAAFPRRTKARLIALHYFQMAFEPERVYSEPQVNNYIKDGNLFDIDHVQIRRYLVDYRMLDRSSNGRSYTTSQEYLSLADWDPLVLQLHRPNPRRSPARER
;
A
#
# COMPACT_ATOMS: atom_id res chain seq x y z
N MET A 1 -6.54 33.33 -9.56
CA MET A 1 -7.63 32.35 -9.42
C MET A 1 -7.16 31.31 -8.41
N SER A 2 -7.64 31.39 -7.17
CA SER A 2 -7.31 30.39 -6.15
C SER A 2 -8.05 29.12 -6.52
N ILE A 3 -7.33 28.11 -7.01
CA ILE A 3 -7.84 26.76 -7.12
C ILE A 3 -8.12 26.34 -5.68
N GLY A 4 -9.39 26.32 -5.29
CA GLY A 4 -9.80 25.78 -4.01
C GLY A 4 -9.34 24.33 -3.97
N VAL A 5 -8.25 24.07 -3.26
CA VAL A 5 -7.77 22.71 -3.04
C VAL A 5 -8.88 22.05 -2.23
N ILE A 6 -9.68 21.21 -2.88
CA ILE A 6 -10.65 20.36 -2.21
C ILE A 6 -9.79 19.36 -1.43
N VAL A 7 -9.48 19.71 -0.19
CA VAL A 7 -8.82 18.81 0.74
C VAL A 7 -9.76 17.63 0.90
N PRO A 8 -9.34 16.40 0.58
CA PRO A 8 -10.19 15.24 0.78
C PRO A 8 -10.58 15.18 2.27
N PRO A 9 -11.81 14.77 2.62
CA PRO A 9 -12.33 14.85 4.00
C PRO A 9 -11.59 13.94 5.00
N ILE A 10 -10.60 13.18 4.53
CA ILE A 10 -9.83 12.22 5.30
C ILE A 10 -8.39 12.72 5.39
N ALA A 11 -7.97 13.21 6.56
CA ALA A 11 -6.57 13.53 6.85
C ALA A 11 -5.87 12.37 7.57
N ILE A 12 -4.64 12.06 7.15
CA ILE A 12 -3.79 11.00 7.71
C ILE A 12 -2.47 11.63 8.16
N SER A 13 -2.29 11.81 9.47
CA SER A 13 -1.02 12.30 10.04
C SER A 13 0.03 11.18 10.14
N ALA A 14 1.31 11.55 10.22
CA ALA A 14 2.39 10.59 10.41
C ALA A 14 2.27 9.80 11.73
N ASP A 15 1.87 10.46 12.82
CA ASP A 15 1.62 9.80 14.11
C ASP A 15 0.49 8.78 14.00
N GLU A 16 -0.65 9.17 13.41
CA GLU A 16 -1.80 8.27 13.25
C GLU A 16 -1.45 7.06 12.38
N TYR A 17 -0.68 7.28 11.31
CA TYR A 17 -0.14 6.22 10.46
C TYR A 17 0.73 5.24 11.27
N GLN A 18 1.72 5.76 12.01
CA GLN A 18 2.65 4.97 12.80
C GLN A 18 1.94 4.17 13.90
N THR A 19 1.04 4.83 14.64
CA THR A 19 0.22 4.20 15.68
C THR A 19 -0.58 3.01 15.14
N HIS A 20 -1.16 3.14 13.95
CA HIS A 20 -1.89 2.05 13.31
C HIS A 20 -0.98 0.88 12.92
N VAL A 21 0.14 1.16 12.24
CA VAL A 21 1.07 0.12 11.78
C VAL A 21 1.69 -0.62 12.96
N GLU A 22 2.14 0.07 14.00
CA GLU A 22 2.71 -0.55 15.20
C GLU A 22 1.69 -1.45 15.92
N ARG A 23 0.44 -0.98 16.02
CA ARG A 23 -0.63 -1.77 16.62
C ARG A 23 -0.85 -3.07 15.86
N TRP A 24 -0.94 -3.03 14.53
CA TRP A 24 -1.11 -4.23 13.72
C TRP A 24 0.11 -5.16 13.79
N ALA A 25 1.33 -4.60 13.77
CA ALA A 25 2.55 -5.37 13.90
C ALA A 25 2.59 -6.16 15.23
N LYS A 26 2.19 -5.53 16.34
CA LYS A 26 2.08 -6.19 17.66
C LYS A 26 1.04 -7.32 17.68
N MET A 27 -0.04 -7.19 16.90
CA MET A 27 -1.13 -8.17 16.80
C MET A 27 -0.88 -9.29 15.77
N SER A 28 0.13 -9.15 14.91
CA SER A 28 0.36 -10.02 13.76
C SER A 28 0.52 -11.51 14.11
N ARG A 29 1.03 -11.85 15.30
CA ARG A 29 1.12 -13.25 15.79
C ARG A 29 -0.24 -13.95 15.95
N SER A 30 -1.33 -13.19 15.99
CA SER A 30 -2.71 -13.69 16.09
C SER A 30 -3.56 -13.34 14.86
N GLY A 31 -3.00 -12.63 13.87
CA GLY A 31 -3.72 -12.10 12.71
C GLY A 31 -4.60 -10.89 13.07
N ALA A 32 -4.22 -9.68 12.67
CA ALA A 32 -5.09 -8.52 12.85
C ALA A 32 -6.25 -8.56 11.86
N ALA A 33 -7.48 -8.25 12.27
CA ALA A 33 -8.57 -8.09 11.32
C ALA A 33 -8.29 -6.95 10.33
N PHE A 34 -8.60 -7.15 9.05
CA PHE A 34 -8.40 -6.10 8.05
C PHE A 34 -9.28 -4.87 8.36
N PRO A 35 -8.75 -3.63 8.30
CA PRO A 35 -9.51 -2.45 8.72
C PRO A 35 -10.78 -2.20 7.91
N ARG A 36 -11.89 -1.94 8.62
CA ARG A 36 -13.20 -1.64 8.02
C ARG A 36 -13.41 -0.15 7.73
N ARG A 37 -12.82 0.72 8.54
CA ARG A 37 -12.91 2.19 8.38
C ARG A 37 -12.01 2.65 7.25
N THR A 38 -12.51 3.52 6.37
CA THR A 38 -11.82 3.98 5.15
C THR A 38 -10.41 4.48 5.42
N LYS A 39 -10.23 5.36 6.42
CA LYS A 39 -8.91 5.91 6.75
C LYS A 39 -7.90 4.82 7.15
N ALA A 40 -8.25 3.96 8.10
CA ALA A 40 -7.39 2.86 8.52
C ALA A 40 -7.13 1.86 7.38
N ARG A 41 -8.08 1.67 6.46
CA ARG A 41 -7.88 0.86 5.26
C ARG A 41 -6.87 1.50 4.31
N LEU A 42 -6.96 2.80 4.06
CA LEU A 42 -5.98 3.53 3.25
C LEU A 42 -4.57 3.39 3.82
N ILE A 43 -4.41 3.54 5.14
CA ILE A 43 -3.12 3.32 5.83
C ILE A 43 -2.61 1.90 5.60
N ALA A 44 -3.47 0.88 5.79
CA ALA A 44 -3.09 -0.52 5.60
C ALA A 44 -2.68 -0.83 4.14
N LEU A 45 -3.40 -0.29 3.16
CA LEU A 45 -3.09 -0.49 1.75
C LEU A 45 -1.81 0.26 1.35
N HIS A 46 -1.60 1.49 1.85
CA HIS A 46 -0.36 2.23 1.63
C HIS A 46 0.85 1.47 2.17
N TYR A 47 0.73 0.88 3.37
CA TYR A 47 1.75 0.02 3.94
C TYR A 47 2.14 -1.15 3.02
N PHE A 48 1.18 -1.75 2.29
CA PHE A 48 1.49 -2.76 1.28
C PHE A 48 2.12 -2.16 0.01
N GLN A 49 1.64 -1.02 -0.46
CA GLN A 49 2.15 -0.33 -1.65
C GLN A 49 3.64 0.01 -1.50
N MET A 50 4.10 0.35 -0.29
CA MET A 50 5.49 0.68 -0.01
C MET A 50 6.49 -0.47 -0.27
N ALA A 51 6.02 -1.70 -0.46
CA ALA A 51 6.87 -2.83 -0.85
C ALA A 51 7.22 -2.85 -2.35
N PHE A 52 6.58 -1.99 -3.15
CA PHE A 52 6.73 -1.92 -4.60
C PHE A 52 7.57 -0.70 -5.01
N GLU A 53 8.41 -0.89 -6.01
CA GLU A 53 9.27 0.14 -6.58
C GLU A 53 8.51 0.89 -7.68
N PRO A 54 8.63 2.23 -7.72
CA PRO A 54 8.13 3.03 -8.84
C PRO A 54 8.69 2.54 -10.18
N GLU A 55 7.91 2.69 -11.24
CA GLU A 55 8.28 2.37 -12.64
C GLU A 55 8.59 0.88 -12.92
N ARG A 56 8.55 0.02 -11.90
CA ARG A 56 8.78 -1.41 -12.06
C ARG A 56 7.48 -2.15 -12.40
N VAL A 57 7.59 -3.06 -13.37
CA VAL A 57 6.52 -3.99 -13.72
C VAL A 57 6.65 -5.28 -12.91
N TYR A 58 5.55 -5.67 -12.27
CA TYR A 58 5.45 -6.90 -11.50
C TYR A 58 4.43 -7.85 -12.13
N SER A 59 4.80 -9.12 -12.23
CA SER A 59 3.84 -10.20 -12.51
C SER A 59 2.93 -10.46 -11.31
N GLU A 60 1.75 -11.01 -11.57
CA GLU A 60 0.82 -11.44 -10.51
C GLU A 60 1.48 -12.30 -9.40
N PRO A 61 2.28 -13.35 -9.71
CA PRO A 61 2.97 -14.12 -8.68
C PRO A 61 3.94 -13.30 -7.83
N GLN A 62 4.63 -12.32 -8.43
CA GLN A 62 5.50 -11.41 -7.68
C GLN A 62 4.69 -10.55 -6.71
N VAL A 63 3.62 -9.92 -7.18
CA VAL A 63 2.71 -9.12 -6.34
C VAL A 63 2.17 -9.95 -5.16
N ASN A 64 1.71 -11.17 -5.45
CA ASN A 64 1.21 -12.09 -4.42
C ASN A 64 2.26 -12.39 -3.36
N ASN A 65 3.52 -12.59 -3.76
CA ASN A 65 4.62 -12.84 -2.83
C ASN A 65 4.94 -11.61 -1.96
N TYR A 66 5.01 -10.41 -2.55
CA TYR A 66 5.22 -9.17 -1.79
C TYR A 66 4.15 -8.94 -0.73
N ILE A 67 2.89 -9.17 -1.09
CA ILE A 67 1.77 -9.05 -0.17
C ILE A 67 1.89 -10.07 0.96
N LYS A 68 2.14 -11.36 0.63
CA LYS A 68 2.29 -12.43 1.63
C LYS A 68 3.41 -12.12 2.62
N ASP A 69 4.57 -11.69 2.15
CA ASP A 69 5.73 -11.37 2.99
C ASP A 69 5.47 -10.19 3.94
N GLY A 70 4.59 -9.27 3.54
CA GLY A 70 4.22 -8.10 4.34
C GLY A 70 2.95 -8.27 5.16
N ASN A 71 2.22 -9.37 5.04
CA ASN A 71 0.85 -9.45 5.53
C ASN A 71 0.78 -9.48 7.07
N LEU A 72 0.15 -8.45 7.64
CA LEU A 72 -0.11 -8.36 9.08
C LEU A 72 -1.55 -8.77 9.44
N PHE A 73 -2.38 -9.09 8.43
CA PHE A 73 -3.81 -9.22 8.57
C PHE A 73 -4.32 -10.64 8.28
N ASP A 74 -5.41 -11.01 8.94
CA ASP A 74 -6.16 -12.24 8.69
C ASP A 74 -7.08 -12.07 7.47
N ILE A 75 -6.46 -11.87 6.32
CA ILE A 75 -7.10 -11.70 5.02
C ILE A 75 -6.15 -12.20 3.94
N ASP A 76 -6.71 -12.80 2.88
CA ASP A 76 -5.89 -13.38 1.84
C ASP A 76 -5.25 -12.32 0.92
N HIS A 77 -4.11 -12.68 0.36
CA HIS A 77 -3.33 -11.85 -0.53
C HIS A 77 -4.03 -11.48 -1.85
N VAL A 78 -5.01 -12.27 -2.30
CA VAL A 78 -5.80 -11.97 -3.51
C VAL A 78 -6.74 -10.81 -3.22
N GLN A 79 -7.39 -10.79 -2.06
CA GLN A 79 -8.25 -9.69 -1.64
C GLN A 79 -7.45 -8.40 -1.42
N ILE A 80 -6.27 -8.48 -0.79
CA ILE A 80 -5.37 -7.32 -0.66
C ILE A 80 -4.96 -6.79 -2.05
N ARG A 81 -4.55 -7.67 -2.98
CA ARG A 81 -4.17 -7.27 -4.34
C ARG A 81 -5.31 -6.57 -5.07
N ARG A 82 -6.55 -7.06 -4.93
CA ARG A 82 -7.74 -6.41 -5.49
C ARG A 82 -7.95 -5.02 -4.90
N TYR A 83 -7.84 -4.87 -3.58
CA TYR A 83 -7.94 -3.55 -2.94
C TYR A 83 -6.85 -2.59 -3.37
N LEU A 84 -5.61 -3.05 -3.56
CA LEU A 84 -4.54 -2.19 -4.08
C LEU A 84 -4.89 -1.62 -5.47
N VAL A 85 -5.58 -2.38 -6.31
CA VAL A 85 -6.08 -1.90 -7.61
C VAL A 85 -7.30 -0.99 -7.43
N ASP A 86 -8.30 -1.43 -6.66
CA ASP A 86 -9.55 -0.69 -6.45
C ASP A 86 -9.30 0.71 -5.83
N TYR A 87 -8.27 0.83 -4.98
CA TYR A 87 -7.85 2.09 -4.33
C TYR A 87 -6.71 2.80 -5.07
N ARG A 88 -6.42 2.41 -6.31
CA ARG A 88 -5.47 3.09 -7.20
C ARG A 88 -4.05 3.23 -6.62
N MET A 89 -3.61 2.22 -5.88
CA MET A 89 -2.23 2.09 -5.40
C MET A 89 -1.38 1.22 -6.34
N LEU A 90 -2.03 0.30 -7.05
CA LEU A 90 -1.46 -0.42 -8.18
C LEU A 90 -2.35 -0.26 -9.40
N ASP A 91 -1.75 -0.09 -10.57
CA ASP A 91 -2.43 -0.29 -11.84
C ASP A 91 -2.32 -1.75 -12.27
N ARG A 92 -3.32 -2.22 -13.00
CA ARG A 92 -3.35 -3.56 -13.60
C ARG A 92 -3.49 -3.43 -15.11
N SER A 93 -2.58 -4.06 -15.83
CA SER A 93 -2.67 -4.20 -17.30
C SER A 93 -4.00 -4.82 -17.73
N SER A 94 -4.47 -4.48 -18.93
CA SER A 94 -5.75 -4.95 -19.49
C SER A 94 -5.84 -6.47 -19.62
N ASN A 95 -4.71 -7.14 -19.90
CA ASN A 95 -4.62 -8.61 -19.93
C ASN A 95 -4.57 -9.25 -18.52
N GLY A 96 -4.51 -8.43 -17.48
CA GLY A 96 -4.54 -8.82 -16.08
C GLY A 96 -3.28 -9.46 -15.52
N ARG A 97 -2.18 -9.51 -16.29
CA ARG A 97 -0.96 -10.28 -15.95
C ARG A 97 0.13 -9.46 -15.27
N SER A 98 0.11 -8.15 -15.45
CA SER A 98 1.13 -7.23 -14.98
C SER A 98 0.56 -6.08 -14.17
N TYR A 99 1.36 -5.59 -13.23
CA TYR A 99 1.05 -4.54 -12.28
C TYR A 99 2.18 -3.50 -12.20
N THR A 100 1.82 -2.25 -11.94
CA THR A 100 2.74 -1.13 -11.68
C THR A 100 2.22 -0.30 -10.51
N THR A 101 3.08 0.43 -9.81
CA THR A 101 2.61 1.39 -8.79
C THR A 101 1.84 2.52 -9.43
N SER A 102 0.77 2.96 -8.77
CA SER A 102 0.02 4.17 -9.14
C SER A 102 0.08 5.19 -8.00
N GLN A 103 -0.01 6.48 -8.35
CA GLN A 103 -0.04 7.60 -7.41
C GLN A 103 -1.44 8.24 -7.32
N GLU A 104 -2.42 7.71 -8.05
CA GLU A 104 -3.80 8.21 -8.04
C GLU A 104 -4.45 8.12 -6.64
N TYR A 105 -4.00 7.19 -5.79
CA TYR A 105 -4.44 7.09 -4.40
C TYR A 105 -4.16 8.35 -3.55
N LEU A 106 -3.21 9.20 -3.96
CA LEU A 106 -2.89 10.46 -3.26
C LEU A 106 -4.11 11.40 -3.22
N SER A 107 -5.05 11.26 -4.17
CA SER A 107 -6.29 12.03 -4.18
C SER A 107 -7.33 11.55 -3.15
N LEU A 108 -7.14 10.38 -2.53
CA LEU A 108 -8.12 9.75 -1.63
C LEU A 108 -8.06 10.26 -0.18
N ALA A 109 -6.98 10.93 0.20
CA ALA A 109 -6.75 11.47 1.53
C ALA A 109 -5.72 12.60 1.52
N ASP A 110 -5.72 13.40 2.56
CA ASP A 110 -4.72 14.42 2.83
C ASP A 110 -3.60 13.71 3.61
N TRP A 111 -2.58 13.31 2.86
CA TRP A 111 -1.46 12.53 3.37
C TRP A 111 -0.39 13.47 3.92
N ASP A 112 -0.03 13.29 5.18
CA ASP A 112 1.14 13.96 5.75
C ASP A 112 2.39 13.67 4.91
N PRO A 113 3.15 14.70 4.47
CA PRO A 113 4.34 14.52 3.66
C PRO A 113 5.36 13.54 4.25
N LEU A 114 5.42 13.40 5.58
CA LEU A 114 6.31 12.43 6.23
C LEU A 114 5.89 10.99 5.96
N VAL A 115 4.60 10.71 5.80
CA VAL A 115 4.10 9.37 5.42
C VAL A 115 4.59 9.00 4.02
N LEU A 116 4.61 9.97 3.10
CA LEU A 116 5.01 9.77 1.71
C LEU A 116 6.53 9.60 1.52
N GLN A 117 7.33 10.05 2.50
CA GLN A 117 8.77 9.85 2.52
C GLN A 117 9.19 8.50 3.10
N LEU A 118 8.26 7.75 3.70
CA LEU A 118 8.55 6.44 4.24
C LEU A 118 8.89 5.47 3.09
N HIS A 119 9.92 4.66 3.30
CA HIS A 119 10.27 3.58 2.39
C HIS A 119 10.33 2.27 3.17
N ARG A 120 9.59 1.24 2.72
CA ARG A 120 9.73 -0.10 3.26
C ARG A 120 10.76 -0.85 2.43
N PRO A 121 11.96 -1.16 2.96
CA PRO A 121 12.95 -1.89 2.19
C PRO A 121 12.38 -3.25 1.79
N ASN A 122 12.50 -3.57 0.50
CA ASN A 122 12.08 -4.84 -0.05
C ASN A 122 12.95 -5.99 0.52
N PRO A 123 12.39 -6.95 1.28
CA PRO A 123 13.18 -8.01 1.91
C PRO A 123 13.75 -9.03 0.92
N ARG A 124 13.27 -9.08 -0.33
CA ARG A 124 13.74 -10.01 -1.38
C ARG A 124 14.73 -9.40 -2.36
N ARG A 125 15.38 -8.30 -2.01
CA ARG A 125 16.46 -7.71 -2.81
C ARG A 125 17.69 -8.64 -2.78
N SER A 126 17.66 -9.73 -3.55
CA SER A 126 18.88 -10.25 -4.17
C SER A 126 19.26 -9.22 -5.24
N PRO A 127 20.53 -8.78 -5.33
CA PRO A 127 20.98 -7.99 -6.46
C PRO A 127 20.90 -8.89 -7.69
N ALA A 128 19.78 -8.82 -8.42
CA ALA A 128 19.69 -9.41 -9.74
C ALA A 128 20.67 -8.65 -10.61
N ARG A 129 21.79 -9.31 -10.92
CA ARG A 129 22.79 -8.89 -11.91
C ARG A 129 22.06 -8.26 -13.11
N GLU A 130 22.31 -6.98 -13.33
CA GLU A 130 22.30 -6.45 -14.68
C GLU A 130 23.26 -7.31 -15.51
N ARG A 131 22.70 -7.97 -16.52
CA ARG A 131 23.42 -8.55 -17.65
C ARG A 131 22.74 -8.08 -18.91
#